data_AF-A0A957TA57-F1
#
_entry.id   AF-A0A957TA57-F1
#
_cell.length_a   1.000
_cell.length_b   1.000
_cell.length_c   1.000
_cell.angle_alpha   90.00
_cell.angle_beta   90.00
_cell.angle_gamma   90.00
#
_symmetry.space_group_name_H-M   'P 1'
#
loop_
_entity.id
_entity.type
_entity.pdbx_description
1 polymer ?
#
loop_
_entity_poly.entity_id
_entity_poly.type
_entity_poly.pdbx_seq_one_letter_code
_entity_poly.pdbx_strand_id
1 'polypeptide(L)'
;VFDTYVADFHGTTVTIFEQTAPDQETNKAVCYDCHGVHNILAVNDENSMVIKQNLLVTCQQCHPDANANFPDTWTSHFRPSLEHHPLIYFVDLFYAVLIPAVVGGFGIFVATDVYRRFLNRRGGKHGHEDEDEDDEEDDEKDTIQ
;
A
#
# COMPACT_ATOMS: atom_id res chain seq x y z
N VAL A 1 12.42 -15.43 -7.29
CA VAL A 1 11.30 -16.38 -7.40
C VAL A 1 10.52 -16.42 -6.10
N PHE A 2 11.09 -16.89 -5.00
CA PHE A 2 10.40 -16.90 -3.71
C PHE A 2 9.89 -15.51 -3.29
N ASP A 3 10.78 -14.51 -3.24
CA ASP A 3 10.39 -13.15 -2.84
C ASP A 3 9.29 -12.53 -3.71
N THR A 4 9.29 -12.83 -5.02
CA THR A 4 8.28 -12.30 -5.95
C THR A 4 6.96 -13.04 -5.82
N TYR A 5 6.99 -14.33 -5.48
CA TYR A 5 5.81 -15.11 -5.14
C TYR A 5 5.15 -14.62 -3.84
N VAL A 6 5.91 -14.49 -2.75
CA VAL A 6 5.33 -14.05 -1.46
C VAL A 6 4.81 -12.61 -1.50
N ALA A 7 5.28 -11.80 -2.45
CA ALA A 7 4.77 -10.45 -2.70
C ALA A 7 3.56 -10.41 -3.63
N ASP A 8 3.21 -11.51 -4.30
CA ASP A 8 2.03 -11.60 -5.15
C ASP A 8 0.77 -11.93 -4.33
N PHE A 9 -0.39 -11.91 -4.99
CA PHE A 9 -1.68 -12.18 -4.34
C PHE A 9 -1.80 -13.61 -3.79
N HIS A 10 -1.23 -14.61 -4.47
CA HIS A 10 -1.26 -16.00 -4.01
C HIS A 10 -0.37 -16.14 -2.77
N GLY A 11 0.91 -15.78 -2.88
CA GLY A 11 1.88 -15.94 -1.79
C GLY A 11 1.57 -15.07 -0.58
N THR A 12 1.10 -13.84 -0.76
CA THR A 12 0.65 -12.98 0.35
C THR A 12 -0.52 -13.62 1.09
N THR A 13 -1.49 -14.19 0.36
CA THR A 13 -2.64 -14.81 1.01
C THR A 13 -2.26 -16.11 1.73
N VAL A 14 -1.39 -16.94 1.15
CA VAL A 14 -0.85 -18.13 1.82
C VAL A 14 -0.15 -17.72 3.12
N THR A 15 0.69 -16.70 3.07
CA THR A 15 1.42 -16.16 4.24
C THR A 15 0.46 -15.69 5.34
N ILE A 16 -0.66 -15.05 4.98
CA ILE A 16 -1.70 -14.61 5.94
C ILE A 16 -2.44 -15.81 6.54
N PHE A 17 -2.76 -16.83 5.74
CA PHE A 17 -3.43 -18.04 6.23
C PHE A 17 -2.56 -18.80 7.22
N GLU A 18 -1.28 -18.97 6.92
CA GLU A 18 -0.31 -19.60 7.84
C GLU A 18 -0.23 -18.87 9.19
N GLN A 19 -0.40 -17.54 9.20
CA GLN A 19 -0.36 -16.74 10.42
C GLN A 19 -1.68 -16.73 11.20
N THR A 20 -2.82 -16.76 10.51
CA THR A 20 -4.14 -16.55 11.15
C THR A 20 -4.89 -17.86 11.43
N ALA A 21 -4.66 -18.91 10.62
CA ALA A 21 -5.32 -20.20 10.71
C ALA A 21 -4.38 -21.33 10.22
N PRO A 22 -3.29 -21.64 10.96
CA PRO A 22 -2.25 -22.59 10.53
C PRO A 22 -2.76 -24.02 10.30
N ASP A 23 -3.86 -24.41 10.95
CA ASP A 23 -4.47 -25.73 10.78
C ASP A 23 -5.39 -25.82 9.55
N GLN A 24 -5.61 -24.70 8.85
CA GLN A 24 -6.50 -24.64 7.69
C GLN A 24 -5.69 -24.70 6.38
N GLU A 25 -6.04 -25.69 5.56
CA GLU A 25 -5.52 -25.80 4.19
C GLU A 25 -5.86 -24.55 3.36
N THR A 26 -4.85 -23.99 2.70
CA THR A 26 -5.02 -22.82 1.82
C THR A 26 -5.64 -23.22 0.50
N ASN A 27 -6.57 -22.41 -0.01
CA ASN A 27 -7.17 -22.57 -1.33
C ASN A 27 -6.50 -21.68 -2.39
N LYS A 28 -5.24 -21.30 -2.16
CA LYS A 28 -4.45 -20.43 -3.03
C LYS A 28 -3.31 -21.23 -3.64
N ALA A 29 -2.97 -20.89 -4.88
CA ALA A 29 -1.90 -21.58 -5.59
C ALA A 29 -0.56 -21.45 -4.86
N VAL A 30 0.09 -22.58 -4.66
CA VAL A 30 1.48 -22.70 -4.19
C VAL A 30 2.38 -23.22 -5.31
N CYS A 31 3.68 -23.32 -5.03
CA CYS A 31 4.71 -23.61 -6.03
C CYS A 31 4.36 -24.81 -6.92
N TYR A 32 3.87 -25.89 -6.33
CA TYR A 32 3.60 -27.14 -7.04
C TYR A 32 2.27 -27.15 -7.80
N ASP A 33 1.33 -26.25 -7.50
CA ASP A 33 0.08 -26.15 -8.28
C ASP A 33 0.37 -25.64 -9.68
N CYS A 34 1.41 -24.81 -9.82
CA CYS A 34 1.89 -24.32 -11.11
C CYS A 34 3.00 -25.20 -11.69
N HIS A 35 3.96 -25.67 -10.88
CA HIS A 35 5.14 -26.38 -11.40
C HIS A 35 5.03 -27.91 -11.41
N GLY A 36 4.08 -28.50 -10.68
CA GLY A 36 3.98 -29.94 -10.45
C GLY A 36 4.77 -30.41 -9.23
N VAL A 37 4.69 -31.71 -8.95
CA VAL A 37 5.34 -32.34 -7.77
C VAL A 37 6.48 -33.25 -8.20
N HIS A 38 6.14 -34.34 -8.90
CA HIS A 38 7.12 -35.32 -9.42
C HIS A 38 7.36 -35.19 -10.94
N ASN A 39 6.64 -34.28 -11.57
CA ASN A 39 6.66 -33.97 -13.00
C ASN A 39 7.08 -32.51 -13.24
N ILE A 40 7.98 -32.00 -12.41
CA ILE A 40 8.48 -30.62 -12.53
C ILE A 40 9.34 -30.53 -13.79
N LEU A 41 8.84 -29.80 -14.77
CA LEU A 41 9.53 -29.55 -16.03
C LEU A 41 10.18 -28.17 -16.03
N ALA A 42 11.18 -28.00 -16.88
CA ALA A 42 11.81 -26.70 -17.09
C ALA A 42 10.77 -25.69 -17.64
N VAL A 43 10.94 -24.40 -17.31
CA VAL A 43 9.99 -23.34 -17.73
C VAL A 43 9.92 -23.14 -19.25
N ASN A 44 10.89 -23.66 -19.99
CA ASN A 44 10.97 -23.62 -21.44
C ASN A 44 10.59 -24.96 -22.11
N ASP A 45 10.17 -25.96 -21.34
CA ASP A 45 9.66 -27.22 -21.87
C ASP A 45 8.22 -27.04 -22.39
N GLU A 46 7.93 -27.56 -23.58
CA GLU A 46 6.61 -27.44 -24.22
C GLU A 46 5.48 -28.11 -23.41
N ASN A 47 5.81 -29.11 -22.60
CA ASN A 47 4.87 -29.81 -21.72
C ASN A 47 4.77 -29.17 -20.34
N SER A 48 5.55 -28.12 -20.06
CA SER A 48 5.51 -27.42 -18.79
C SER A 48 4.19 -26.70 -18.57
N MET A 49 3.62 -26.82 -17.38
CA MET A 49 2.37 -26.13 -17.01
C MET A 49 2.56 -24.60 -16.93
N VAL A 50 3.79 -24.13 -16.79
CA VAL A 50 4.14 -22.70 -16.67
C VAL A 50 4.68 -22.09 -17.97
N ILE A 51 4.76 -22.84 -19.07
CA ILE A 51 5.07 -22.23 -20.36
C ILE A 51 3.88 -21.38 -20.82
N LYS A 52 4.16 -20.26 -21.51
CA LYS A 52 3.15 -19.25 -21.88
C LYS A 52 1.91 -19.85 -22.58
N GLN A 53 2.11 -20.88 -23.40
CA GLN A 53 1.05 -21.55 -24.17
C GLN A 53 0.10 -22.37 -23.28
N ASN A 54 0.61 -22.95 -22.18
CA ASN A 54 -0.16 -23.82 -21.29
C ASN A 54 -0.71 -23.06 -20.07
N LEU A 55 -0.18 -21.87 -19.79
CA LEU A 55 -0.46 -21.11 -18.57
C LEU A 55 -1.95 -20.79 -18.39
N LEU A 56 -2.68 -20.50 -19.47
CA LEU A 56 -4.13 -20.26 -19.39
C LEU A 56 -4.87 -21.47 -18.80
N VAL A 57 -4.53 -22.68 -19.26
CA VAL A 57 -5.14 -23.93 -18.78
C VAL A 57 -4.80 -24.15 -17.31
N THR A 58 -3.57 -23.84 -16.91
CA THR A 58 -3.13 -23.90 -15.50
C THR A 58 -3.93 -22.93 -14.64
N CYS A 59 -4.09 -21.66 -15.05
CA CYS A 59 -4.89 -20.69 -14.31
C CYS A 59 -6.37 -21.10 -14.23
N GLN A 60 -6.92 -21.72 -15.28
CA GLN A 60 -8.31 -22.15 -15.34
C GLN A 60 -8.68 -23.28 -14.37
N GLN A 61 -7.69 -23.96 -13.77
CA GLN A 61 -7.94 -24.92 -12.70
C GLN A 61 -8.64 -24.27 -11.49
N CYS A 62 -8.37 -22.99 -11.23
CA CYS A 62 -9.00 -22.21 -10.16
C CYS A 62 -9.82 -21.02 -10.69
N HIS A 63 -9.51 -20.49 -11.88
CA HIS A 63 -10.18 -19.36 -12.52
C HIS A 63 -10.89 -19.81 -13.81
N PRO A 64 -12.04 -20.50 -13.73
CA PRO A 64 -12.67 -21.14 -14.89
C PRO A 64 -13.05 -20.15 -16.01
N ASP A 65 -13.35 -18.91 -15.66
CA ASP A 65 -13.74 -17.85 -16.62
C ASP A 65 -12.54 -17.03 -17.14
N ALA A 66 -11.30 -17.41 -16.81
CA ALA A 66 -10.10 -16.76 -17.32
C ALA A 66 -10.02 -16.89 -18.85
N ASN A 67 -9.75 -15.76 -19.51
CA ASN A 67 -9.54 -15.69 -20.96
C ASN A 67 -8.04 -15.56 -21.30
N ALA A 68 -7.70 -15.57 -22.58
CA ALA A 68 -6.31 -15.53 -23.05
C ALA A 68 -5.49 -14.32 -22.54
N ASN A 69 -6.12 -13.19 -22.24
CA ASN A 69 -5.42 -12.01 -21.71
C ASN A 69 -5.18 -12.08 -20.20
N PHE A 70 -5.85 -13.00 -19.49
CA PHE A 70 -5.74 -13.11 -18.04
C PHE A 70 -4.31 -13.43 -17.58
N PRO A 71 -3.63 -14.46 -18.14
CA PRO A 71 -2.26 -14.79 -17.72
C PRO A 71 -1.22 -13.76 -18.16
N ASP A 72 -1.49 -12.94 -19.18
CA ASP A 72 -0.57 -11.88 -19.64
C ASP A 72 -0.41 -10.74 -18.62
N THR A 73 -1.35 -10.60 -17.69
CA THR A 73 -1.25 -9.60 -16.60
C THR A 73 -0.31 -10.04 -15.48
N TRP A 74 0.00 -11.34 -15.40
CA TRP A 74 0.92 -11.88 -14.42
C TRP A 74 2.35 -11.83 -14.95
N THR A 75 3.21 -11.06 -14.29
CA THR A 75 4.62 -10.87 -14.67
C THR A 75 5.51 -12.08 -14.31
N SER A 76 4.93 -13.25 -14.07
CA SER A 76 5.62 -14.41 -13.51
C SER A 76 6.44 -14.05 -12.26
N HIS A 77 7.57 -14.70 -12.06
CA HIS A 77 8.49 -14.45 -10.96
C HIS A 77 9.54 -13.37 -11.27
N PHE A 78 9.24 -12.42 -12.16
CA PHE A 78 10.16 -11.32 -12.51
C PHE A 78 9.84 -10.05 -11.72
N ARG A 79 10.88 -9.39 -11.23
CA ARG A 79 10.75 -8.03 -10.68
C ARG A 79 10.71 -7.04 -11.86
N PRO A 80 9.80 -6.06 -11.87
CA PRO A 80 9.80 -5.00 -12.87
C PRO A 80 11.18 -4.34 -12.96
N SER A 81 11.72 -4.24 -14.17
CA SER A 81 13.03 -3.64 -14.42
C SER A 81 13.01 -2.88 -15.75
N LEU A 82 14.05 -2.09 -16.01
CA LEU A 82 14.18 -1.39 -17.29
C LEU A 82 14.32 -2.35 -18.48
N GLU A 83 14.85 -3.56 -18.25
CA GLU A 83 15.06 -4.58 -19.27
C GLU A 83 13.81 -5.47 -19.46
N HIS A 84 13.08 -5.73 -18.38
CA HIS A 84 11.90 -6.60 -18.36
C HIS A 84 10.72 -5.83 -17.75
N HIS A 85 9.77 -5.43 -18.61
CA HIS A 85 8.59 -4.61 -18.28
C HIS A 85 8.88 -3.15 -17.85
N PRO A 86 9.48 -2.31 -18.71
CA PRO A 86 9.86 -0.94 -18.37
C PRO A 86 8.67 -0.05 -18.00
N LEU A 87 7.48 -0.28 -18.58
CA LEU A 87 6.28 0.48 -18.24
C LEU A 87 5.91 0.30 -16.76
N ILE A 88 5.91 -0.95 -16.27
CA ILE A 88 5.54 -1.27 -14.88
C ILE A 88 6.58 -0.67 -13.92
N TYR A 89 7.87 -0.73 -14.28
CA TYR A 89 8.93 -0.09 -13.50
C TYR A 89 8.71 1.41 -13.29
N PHE A 90 8.30 2.16 -14.32
CA PHE A 90 8.03 3.58 -14.16
C PHE A 90 6.77 3.87 -13.33
N VAL A 91 5.76 3.00 -13.43
CA VAL A 91 4.56 3.09 -12.58
C VAL A 91 4.92 2.87 -11.11
N ASP A 92 5.73 1.84 -10.82
CA ASP A 92 6.22 1.58 -9.47
C ASP A 92 7.04 2.74 -8.92
N LEU A 93 7.95 3.30 -9.74
CA LEU A 93 8.75 4.46 -9.36
C LEU A 93 7.87 5.70 -9.09
N PHE A 94 6.86 5.93 -9.92
CA PHE A 94 5.92 7.02 -9.75
C PHE A 94 5.17 6.90 -8.43
N TYR A 95 4.61 5.74 -8.11
CA TYR A 95 3.89 5.55 -6.84
C TYR A 95 4.81 5.54 -5.62
N ALA A 96 6.04 5.03 -5.76
CA ALA A 96 7.05 5.08 -4.70
C ALA A 96 7.41 6.52 -4.29
N VAL A 97 7.30 7.49 -5.20
CA VAL A 97 7.51 8.92 -4.90
C VAL A 97 6.20 9.60 -4.50
N LEU A 98 5.12 9.35 -5.24
CA LEU A 98 3.84 10.03 -5.05
C LEU A 98 3.23 9.75 -3.68
N ILE A 99 3.18 8.48 -3.26
CA ILE A 99 2.49 8.09 -2.01
C ILE A 99 3.15 8.75 -0.79
N PRO A 100 4.48 8.65 -0.57
CA PRO A 100 5.12 9.33 0.56
C PRO A 100 5.04 10.86 0.47
N ALA A 101 5.10 11.43 -0.74
CA ALA A 101 4.98 12.88 -0.91
C ALA A 101 3.60 13.39 -0.48
N VAL A 102 2.53 12.72 -0.90
CA VAL A 102 1.15 13.09 -0.55
C VAL A 102 0.89 12.86 0.95
N VAL A 103 1.23 11.67 1.46
CA VAL A 103 1.03 11.33 2.88
C VAL A 103 1.87 12.24 3.78
N GLY A 104 3.13 12.49 3.41
CA GLY A 104 4.03 13.39 4.13
C GLY A 104 3.56 14.84 4.11
N GLY A 105 3.14 15.34 2.93
CA GLY A 105 2.58 16.68 2.79
C GLY A 105 1.33 16.89 3.65
N PHE A 106 0.41 15.93 3.63
CA PHE A 106 -0.78 15.98 4.49
C PHE A 106 -0.42 15.88 5.98
N GLY A 107 0.53 15.01 6.34
CA GLY A 107 1.05 14.91 7.71
C GLY A 107 1.62 16.23 8.23
N ILE A 108 2.43 16.92 7.41
CA ILE A 108 2.99 18.24 7.74
C ILE A 108 1.89 19.28 7.89
N PHE A 109 0.92 19.29 6.98
CA PHE A 109 -0.22 20.21 7.04
C PHE A 109 -1.01 20.04 8.35
N VAL A 110 -1.36 18.81 8.70
CA VAL A 110 -2.08 18.50 9.95
C VAL A 110 -1.23 18.87 11.17
N ALA A 111 0.05 18.52 11.19
CA ALA A 111 0.95 18.84 12.30
C ALA A 111 1.06 20.36 12.52
N THR A 112 1.19 21.13 11.43
CA THR A 112 1.25 22.59 11.46
C THR A 112 -0.04 23.20 11.99
N ASP A 113 -1.20 22.67 11.55
CA ASP A 113 -2.50 23.15 12.04
C ASP A 113 -2.69 22.86 13.53
N VAL A 114 -2.36 21.64 13.98
CA VAL A 114 -2.40 21.26 15.41
C VAL A 114 -1.47 22.13 16.24
N TYR A 115 -0.24 22.35 15.77
CA TYR A 115 0.75 23.19 16.43
C TYR A 115 0.25 24.64 16.58
N ARG A 116 -0.29 25.24 15.51
CA ARG A 116 -0.89 26.58 15.55
C ARG A 116 -2.05 26.67 16.55
N ARG A 117 -2.97 25.69 16.56
CA ARG A 117 -4.08 25.65 17.52
C ARG A 117 -3.58 25.56 18.96
N PHE A 118 -2.49 24.84 19.21
CA PHE A 118 -1.90 24.72 20.54
C PHE A 118 -1.26 26.03 21.01
N LEU A 119 -0.53 26.74 20.15
CA LEU A 119 0.05 28.05 20.47
C LEU A 119 -1.03 29.10 20.75
N ASN A 120 -2.07 29.17 19.90
CA ASN A 120 -3.14 30.16 20.08
C ASN A 120 -3.94 29.94 21.38
N ARG A 121 -4.11 28.69 21.83
CA ARG A 121 -4.73 28.37 23.13
C ARG A 121 -3.87 28.78 24.33
N ARG A 122 -2.56 28.95 24.17
CA ARG A 122 -1.66 29.45 25.22
C ARG A 122 -1.55 30.98 25.20
N GLY A 123 -1.63 31.61 24.02
CA GLY A 123 -1.60 33.07 23.87
C GLY A 123 -2.90 33.78 24.27
N GLY A 124 -4.06 33.15 24.07
CA GLY A 124 -5.36 33.71 24.47
C GLY A 124 -5.65 33.72 25.97
N LYS A 125 -4.65 33.48 26.82
CA LYS A 125 -4.73 33.64 28.28
C LYS A 125 -4.11 34.94 28.80
N HIS A 126 -3.35 35.68 27.99
CA HIS A 126 -2.86 37.01 28.38
C HIS A 126 -3.73 38.15 27.85
N GLY A 127 -4.44 37.96 26.73
CA GLY A 127 -5.29 39.03 26.18
C GLY A 127 -6.62 39.28 26.91
N HIS A 128 -6.98 38.49 27.93
CA HIS A 128 -8.18 38.77 28.75
C HIS A 128 -7.84 39.60 29.99
N GLU A 129 -6.63 39.45 30.54
CA GLU A 129 -6.18 40.26 31.69
C GLU A 129 -5.91 41.71 31.25
N ASP A 130 -5.38 41.91 30.04
CA ASP A 130 -5.11 43.26 29.50
C ASP A 130 -6.40 44.01 29.09
N GLU A 131 -7.44 43.32 28.58
CA GLU A 131 -8.74 43.95 28.26
C GLU A 131 -9.55 44.30 29.53
N ASP A 132 -9.46 43.47 30.59
CA ASP A 132 -10.14 43.73 31.86
C ASP A 132 -9.50 44.89 32.65
N GLU A 133 -8.16 45.10 32.57
CA GLU A 133 -7.47 46.25 33.19
C GLU A 133 -7.76 47.58 32.47
N ASP A 134 -7.82 47.58 31.12
CA ASP A 134 -8.13 48.79 30.35
C ASP A 134 -9.60 49.25 30.54
N ASP A 135 -10.54 48.31 30.66
CA ASP A 135 -11.96 48.61 30.93
C ASP A 135 -12.18 49.13 32.38
N GLU A 136 -11.46 48.60 33.39
CA GLU A 136 -11.51 49.13 34.77
C GLU A 136 -10.90 50.54 34.88
N GLU A 137 -9.83 50.83 34.13
CA GLU A 137 -9.17 52.15 34.17
C GLU A 137 -10.00 53.25 33.48
N ASP A 138 -10.80 52.90 32.47
CA ASP A 138 -11.72 53.84 31.81
C ASP A 138 -13.00 54.09 32.64
N ASP A 139 -13.55 53.07 33.32
CA ASP A 139 -14.66 53.23 34.27
C ASP A 139 -14.27 54.07 35.51
N GLU A 140 -13.02 53.96 36.00
CA GLU A 140 -12.52 54.80 37.09
C GLU A 140 -12.35 56.27 36.65
N LYS A 141 -11.96 56.54 35.40
CA LYS A 141 -11.82 57.91 34.87
C LYS A 141 -13.18 58.61 34.68
N ASP A 142 -14.22 57.88 34.27
CA ASP A 142 -15.57 58.44 34.10
C ASP A 142 -16.31 58.70 35.44
N THR A 143 -15.89 58.06 36.53
CA THR A 143 -16.49 58.23 37.87
C THR A 143 -15.96 59.48 38.60
N ILE A 144 -14.81 60.05 38.20
CA ILE A 144 -14.13 61.16 38.89
C ILE A 144 -14.35 62.54 38.19
N GLN A 145 -15.34 62.66 37.30
CA GLN A 145 -15.70 63.92 36.64
C GLN A 145 -17.01 64.54 37.15
#